data_AF-A0A3D9LCT9-F1
#
_entry.id   AF-A0A3D9LCT9-F1
#
_cell.length_a   1.000
_cell.length_b   1.000
_cell.length_c   1.000
_cell.angle_alpha   90.00
_cell.angle_beta   90.00
_cell.angle_gamma   90.00
#
_symmetry.space_group_name_H-M   'P 1'
#
loop_
_entity.id
_entity.type
_entity.pdbx_description
1 polymer ?
#
loop_
_entity_poly.entity_id
_entity_poly.type
_entity_poly.pdbx_seq_one_letter_code
_entity_poly.pdbx_strand_id
1 'polypeptide(L)'
;MCGACPGGTTVSPTTATLNRLGRKRQALAELRRGLAPGCSLTLMGDGWTLRRRTGRQDVFADVEELLVSLETPGPGAGADWTGTETPRTVVGRLLTRGV
;
A
#
# COMPACT_ATOMS: atom_id res chain seq x y z
N MET A 1 -6.52 -23.35 21.94
CA MET A 1 -7.37 -22.65 20.95
C MET A 1 -7.49 -21.21 21.41
N CYS A 2 -6.66 -20.29 20.91
CA CYS A 2 -6.71 -18.89 21.34
C CYS A 2 -7.83 -18.18 20.58
N GLY A 3 -8.94 -17.99 21.28
CA GLY A 3 -10.10 -17.24 20.82
C GLY A 3 -9.75 -15.77 20.61
N ALA A 4 -10.40 -15.21 19.60
CA ALA A 4 -10.58 -13.81 19.27
C ALA A 4 -10.16 -12.81 20.38
N CYS A 5 -9.08 -12.08 20.14
CA CYS A 5 -8.88 -10.77 20.76
C CYS A 5 -9.80 -9.77 20.02
N PRO A 6 -10.83 -9.19 20.67
CA PRO A 6 -11.64 -8.14 20.07
C PRO A 6 -10.83 -6.84 20.15
N GLY A 7 -10.02 -6.60 19.12
CA GLY A 7 -9.12 -5.43 19.08
C GLY A 7 -7.99 -5.55 18.07
N GLY A 8 -7.74 -6.74 17.51
CA GLY A 8 -6.83 -6.88 16.39
C GLY A 8 -7.52 -6.43 15.12
N THR A 9 -7.15 -5.28 14.57
CA THR A 9 -7.49 -4.92 13.19
C THR A 9 -7.13 -6.11 12.30
N THR A 10 -8.12 -6.75 11.69
CA THR A 10 -7.88 -7.85 10.74
C THR A 10 -7.14 -7.25 9.56
N VAL A 11 -5.82 -7.40 9.56
CA VAL A 11 -4.96 -7.01 8.44
C VAL A 11 -5.05 -8.06 7.34
N SER A 12 -4.93 -7.62 6.09
CA SER A 12 -4.91 -8.51 4.94
C SER A 12 -3.74 -9.50 5.02
N PRO A 13 -3.84 -10.66 4.36
CA PRO A 13 -2.73 -11.60 4.24
C PRO A 13 -1.47 -10.94 3.69
N THR A 14 -1.63 -9.99 2.76
CA THR A 14 -0.55 -9.22 2.16
C THR A 14 0.15 -8.34 3.20
N THR A 15 -0.61 -7.55 3.97
CA THR A 15 -0.06 -6.71 5.06
C THR A 15 0.61 -7.57 6.13
N ALA A 16 -0.02 -8.67 6.54
CA ALA A 16 0.53 -9.60 7.51
C ALA A 16 1.87 -10.20 7.05
N THR A 17 1.98 -10.54 5.77
CA THR A 17 3.21 -11.09 5.18
C THR A 17 4.31 -10.04 5.10
N LEU A 18 3.99 -8.81 4.65
CA LEU A 18 4.96 -7.70 4.68
C LEU A 18 5.46 -7.39 6.09
N ASN A 19 4.58 -7.44 7.08
CA ASN A 19 4.93 -7.27 8.49
C ASN A 19 5.87 -8.37 8.96
N ARG A 20 5.50 -9.64 8.71
CA ARG A 20 6.32 -10.81 9.09
C ARG A 20 7.71 -10.77 8.46
N LEU A 21 7.82 -10.31 7.21
CA LEU A 21 9.09 -10.20 6.50
C LEU A 21 9.86 -8.91 6.83
N GLY A 22 9.28 -7.98 7.60
CA GLY A 22 9.89 -6.67 7.88
C GLY A 22 10.01 -5.76 6.66
N ARG A 23 9.18 -5.97 5.62
CA ARG A 23 9.32 -5.34 4.29
C ARG A 23 8.42 -4.14 4.03
N LYS A 24 7.63 -3.68 5.00
CA LYS A 24 6.76 -2.50 4.82
C LYS A 24 7.51 -1.27 4.31
N ARG A 25 8.70 -0.98 4.85
CA ARG A 25 9.52 0.17 4.39
C ARG A 25 10.06 -0.01 2.97
N GLN A 26 10.38 -1.24 2.58
CA GLN A 26 10.80 -1.54 1.21
C GLN A 26 9.61 -1.42 0.24
N ALA A 27 8.45 -1.94 0.62
CA ALA A 27 7.21 -1.76 -0.14
C ALA A 27 6.86 -0.28 -0.32
N LEU A 28 7.00 0.53 0.73
CA LEU A 28 6.86 1.99 0.64
C LEU A 28 7.81 2.60 -0.40
N ALA A 29 9.10 2.24 -0.35
CA ALA A 29 10.10 2.79 -1.28
C ALA A 29 9.79 2.42 -2.74
N GLU A 30 9.43 1.16 -3.00
CA GLU A 30 9.11 0.70 -4.35
C GLU A 30 7.79 1.31 -4.86
N LEU A 31 6.76 1.37 -4.02
CA LEU A 31 5.49 2.02 -4.40
C LEU A 31 5.69 3.50 -4.70
N ARG A 32 6.52 4.22 -3.92
CA ARG A 32 6.83 5.64 -4.18
C ARG A 32 7.46 5.89 -5.55
N ARG A 33 8.22 4.94 -6.09
CA ARG A 33 8.83 5.05 -7.43
C ARG A 33 7.81 4.96 -8.55
N GLY A 34 6.68 4.29 -8.32
CA GLY A 34 5.61 4.16 -9.31
C GLY A 34 4.53 5.25 -9.23
N LEU A 35 4.58 6.14 -8.24
CA LEU A 35 3.58 7.21 -8.10
C LEU A 35 3.71 8.26 -9.19
N ALA A 36 2.57 8.79 -9.61
CA ALA A 36 2.53 9.93 -10.52
C ALA A 36 3.18 11.19 -9.89
N PRO A 37 3.76 12.09 -10.70
CA PRO A 37 4.25 13.38 -10.22
C PRO A 37 3.18 14.16 -9.43
N GLY A 38 3.57 14.70 -8.28
CA GLY A 38 2.65 15.41 -7.38
C GLY A 38 1.86 14.51 -6.41
N CYS A 39 2.00 13.18 -6.52
CA CYS A 39 1.53 12.25 -5.50
C CYS A 39 2.63 11.95 -4.49
N SER A 40 2.25 11.62 -3.25
CA SER A 40 3.19 11.15 -2.24
C SER A 40 2.56 10.06 -1.38
N LEU A 41 3.39 9.13 -0.94
CA LEU A 41 2.98 8.04 -0.05
C LEU A 41 3.87 8.06 1.17
N THR A 42 3.24 7.97 2.34
CA THR A 42 3.91 7.92 3.63
C THR A 42 3.36 6.75 4.46
N LEU A 43 4.18 6.25 5.38
CA LEU A 43 3.81 5.19 6.32
C LEU A 43 3.86 5.79 7.73
N MET A 44 2.75 5.75 8.46
CA MET A 44 2.64 6.18 9.85
C MET A 44 2.17 5.01 10.71
N GLY A 45 3.06 4.49 11.54
CA GLY A 45 2.81 3.24 12.26
C GLY A 45 2.53 2.10 11.28
N ASP A 46 1.32 1.54 11.34
CA ASP A 46 0.86 0.51 10.43
C ASP A 46 0.07 1.02 9.21
N GLY A 47 -0.35 2.28 9.23
CA GLY A 47 -1.20 2.88 8.20
C GLY A 47 -0.42 3.55 7.07
N TRP A 48 -1.04 3.54 5.89
CA TRP A 48 -0.53 4.14 4.66
C TRP A 48 -1.31 5.41 4.35
N THR A 49 -0.61 6.51 4.09
CA THR A 49 -1.24 7.78 3.74
C THR A 49 -0.83 8.17 2.33
N LEU A 50 -1.79 8.16 1.40
CA LEU A 50 -1.63 8.59 0.02
C LEU A 50 -2.15 10.02 -0.09
N ARG A 51 -1.26 10.95 -0.45
CA ARG A 51 -1.64 12.29 -0.88
C ARG A 51 -1.60 12.34 -2.40
N ARG A 52 -2.75 12.63 -3.00
CA ARG A 52 -2.92 12.73 -4.45
C ARG A 52 -2.52 14.11 -4.96
N ARG A 53 -2.33 14.22 -6.28
CA ARG A 53 -2.03 15.50 -6.95
C ARG A 53 -3.08 16.59 -6.71
N THR A 54 -4.33 16.21 -6.47
CA THR A 54 -5.44 17.13 -6.16
C THR A 54 -5.33 17.74 -4.76
N GLY A 55 -4.38 17.30 -3.93
CA GLY A 55 -4.27 17.68 -2.53
C GLY A 55 -5.12 16.81 -1.59
N ARG A 56 -5.98 15.93 -2.13
CA ARG A 56 -6.73 14.95 -1.35
C ARG A 56 -5.77 13.97 -0.67
N GLN A 57 -6.06 13.67 0.60
CA GLN A 57 -5.32 12.70 1.38
C GLN A 57 -6.24 11.55 1.79
N ASP A 58 -5.87 10.33 1.44
CA ASP A 58 -6.57 9.10 1.83
C ASP A 58 -5.66 8.30 2.77
N VAL A 59 -6.24 7.75 3.83
CA VAL A 59 -5.55 6.92 4.82
C VAL A 59 -6.09 5.50 4.71
N PHE A 60 -5.17 4.53 4.60
CA PHE A 60 -5.46 3.11 4.47
C PHE A 60 -4.83 2.37 5.64
N ALA A 61 -5.63 1.57 6.34
CA ALA A 61 -5.12 0.70 7.40
C ALA A 61 -4.35 -0.49 6.81
N ASP A 62 -4.67 -0.85 5.57
CA ASP A 62 -4.15 -2.02 4.90
C ASP A 62 -3.49 -1.68 3.55
N VAL A 63 -2.43 -2.43 3.20
CA VAL A 63 -1.77 -2.26 1.91
C VAL A 63 -2.70 -2.63 0.74
N GLU A 64 -3.58 -3.63 0.88
CA GLU A 64 -4.48 -4.03 -0.20
C GLU A 64 -5.46 -2.92 -0.59
N GLU A 65 -6.00 -2.20 0.39
CA GLU A 65 -6.87 -1.05 0.14
C GLU A 65 -6.12 0.06 -0.60
N LEU A 66 -4.88 0.32 -0.21
CA LEU A 66 -4.00 1.25 -0.93
C LEU A 66 -3.79 0.80 -2.38
N LEU A 67 -3.50 -0.49 -2.62
CA LEU A 67 -3.26 -1.01 -3.97
C LEU A 67 -4.51 -0.90 -4.86
N VAL A 68 -5.68 -1.23 -4.33
CA VAL A 68 -6.97 -1.04 -5.03
C VAL A 68 -7.15 0.43 -5.41
N SER A 69 -6.83 1.34 -4.48
CA SER A 69 -6.95 2.78 -4.71
C SER A 69 -6.00 3.34 -5.77
N LEU A 70 -4.79 2.78 -5.87
CA LEU A 70 -3.81 3.14 -6.90
C LEU A 70 -4.18 2.59 -8.29
N GLU A 71 -4.83 1.43 -8.34
CA GLU A 71 -5.28 0.80 -9.59
C GLU A 71 -6.60 1.37 -10.11
N THR A 72 -7.42 1.96 -9.22
CA THR A 72 -8.73 2.50 -9.56
C THR A 72 -8.77 4.01 -9.29
N PRO A 73 -8.29 4.85 -10.24
CA PRO A 73 -8.39 6.29 -10.10
C PRO A 73 -9.87 6.70 -10.03
N GLY A 74 -10.19 7.63 -9.12
CA GLY A 74 -11.54 8.16 -8.98
C GLY A 74 -11.98 8.91 -10.25
N PRO A 75 -13.29 9.07 -10.48
CA PRO A 75 -13.80 9.81 -11.63
C PRO A 75 -13.26 11.25 -11.64
N GLY A 76 -12.65 11.65 -12.76
CA GLY A 76 -12.04 12.98 -12.92
C GLY A 76 -10.65 13.16 -12.29
N ALA A 77 -10.10 12.13 -11.63
CA ALA A 77 -8.71 12.12 -11.18
C ALA A 77 -7.80 11.60 -12.31
N GLY A 78 -6.65 12.25 -12.51
CA GLY A 78 -5.57 11.65 -13.30
C GLY A 78 -5.08 10.37 -12.61
N ALA A 79 -4.46 9.45 -13.36
CA ALA A 79 -3.88 8.25 -12.77
C ALA A 79 -2.85 8.63 -11.68
N ASP A 80 -3.06 8.17 -10.45
CA ASP A 80 -2.12 8.38 -9.33
C ASP A 80 -0.90 7.45 -9.41
N TRP A 81 -0.93 6.51 -10.37
CA TRP A 81 0.12 5.54 -10.67
C TRP A 81 0.64 5.71 -12.09
N THR A 82 1.97 5.68 -12.23
CA THR A 82 2.71 5.77 -13.51
C THR A 82 3.77 4.67 -13.65
N GLY A 83 3.86 3.76 -12.68
CA GLY A 83 4.78 2.63 -12.74
C GLY A 83 4.46 1.73 -13.92
N THR A 84 5.50 1.19 -14.55
CA THR A 84 5.40 0.25 -15.69
C THR A 84 4.74 -1.07 -15.31
N GLU A 85 4.74 -1.40 -14.02
CA GLU A 85 4.12 -2.57 -13.45
C GLU A 85 3.00 -2.17 -12.50
N THR A 86 2.03 -3.04 -12.30
CA THR A 86 0.93 -2.76 -11.38
C THR A 86 1.45 -2.67 -9.93
N PRO A 87 0.80 -1.86 -9.07
CA PRO A 87 1.13 -1.80 -7.65
C PRO A 87 1.18 -3.19 -7.00
N ARG A 88 0.22 -4.07 -7.33
CA ARG A 88 0.20 -5.46 -6.83
C ARG A 88 1.41 -6.27 -7.25
N THR A 89 1.86 -6.16 -8.50
CA THR A 89 3.06 -6.89 -8.97
C THR A 89 4.31 -6.42 -8.23
N VAL A 90 4.44 -5.11 -7.99
CA VAL A 90 5.53 -4.54 -7.20
C VAL A 90 5.55 -5.12 -5.79
N VAL A 91 4.41 -5.13 -5.10
CA VAL A 91 4.30 -5.71 -3.76
C VAL A 91 4.52 -7.22 -3.77
N GLY A 92 3.97 -7.93 -4.76
CA GLY A 92 4.07 -9.38 -4.91
C GLY A 92 5.52 -9.87 -4.95
N ARG A 93 6.42 -9.17 -5.66
CA ARG A 93 7.85 -9.49 -5.65
C ARG A 93 8.49 -9.40 -4.27
N LEU A 94 8.02 -8.50 -3.44
CA LEU A 94 8.53 -8.33 -2.08
C LEU A 94 8.02 -9.44 -1.16
N LEU A 95 6.91 -10.10 -1.50
CA LEU A 95 6.42 -11.27 -0.78
C LEU A 95 7.19 -12.54 -1.18
N THR A 96 7.55 -12.67 -2.46
CA THR A 96 8.17 -13.89 -3.01
C THR A 96 9.69 -13.91 -2.95
N ARG A 97 10.37 -12.76 -2.83
CA ARG A 97 11.82 -12.69 -2.64
C ARG A 97 12.25 -13.15 -1.24
N GLY A 98 11.87 -14.33 -0.79
CA GLY A 98 12.43 -14.98 0.41
C GLY A 98 13.71 -15.73 0.05
N VAL A 99 14.72 -15.60 0.91
CA VAL A 99 16.08 -16.18 0.89
C VAL A 99 16.13 -17.62 0.40
#